data_AF-A0A3B8W3S0-F1
#
_entry.id   AF-A0A3B8W3S0-F1
#
_cell.length_a   1.000
_cell.length_b   1.000
_cell.length_c   1.000
_cell.angle_alpha   90.00
_cell.angle_beta   90.00
_cell.angle_gamma   90.00
#
_symmetry.space_group_name_H-M   'P 1'
#
loop_
_entity.id
_entity.type
_entity.pdbx_description
1 polymer ?
#
loop_
_entity_poly.entity_id
_entity_poly.type
_entity_poly.pdbx_seq_one_letter_code
_entity_poly.pdbx_strand_id
1 'polypeptide(L)'
;MTSELKSILFLDIETIRGEERYEQLHERLKAQWARKASFLKREEGHTDADLYHERAGIYAEFGKVIVIALGKYTETEKGQPGLKTRYLAGDDEKKL
;
A
#
# COMPACT_ATOMS: atom_id res chain seq x y z
N MET A 1 8.72 21.17 -22.77
CA MET A 1 8.16 20.76 -21.46
C MET A 1 8.85 21.55 -20.36
N THR A 2 8.13 22.12 -19.39
CA THR A 2 8.76 22.93 -18.31
C THR A 2 9.62 22.03 -17.41
N SER A 3 10.69 22.57 -16.82
CA SER A 3 11.57 21.81 -15.92
C SER A 3 10.83 21.29 -14.67
N GLU A 4 9.77 21.97 -14.28
CA GLU A 4 8.91 21.63 -13.14
C GLU A 4 8.25 20.27 -13.34
N LEU A 5 7.71 19.99 -14.53
CA LEU A 5 7.04 18.71 -14.83
C LEU A 5 8.02 17.52 -14.83
N LYS A 6 9.28 17.73 -15.23
CA LYS A 6 10.33 16.69 -15.18
C LYS A 6 10.74 16.35 -13.74
N SER A 7 10.38 17.20 -12.77
CA SER A 7 10.74 17.05 -11.36
C SER A 7 9.66 16.34 -10.54
N ILE A 8 8.54 15.94 -11.16
CA ILE A 8 7.44 15.22 -10.51
C ILE A 8 7.65 13.71 -10.68
N LEU A 9 7.69 13.00 -9.55
CA LEU A 9 7.59 11.55 -9.48
C LEU A 9 6.18 11.17 -9.05
N PHE A 10 5.48 10.40 -9.88
CA PHE A 10 4.21 9.78 -9.55
C PHE A 10 4.48 8.45 -8.87
N LEU A 11 3.79 8.21 -7.76
CA LEU A 11 3.90 6.99 -6.96
C LEU A 11 2.50 6.48 -6.65
N ASP A 12 2.31 5.19 -6.83
CA ASP A 12 1.11 4.48 -6.44
C ASP A 12 1.52 3.14 -5.79
N ILE A 13 0.91 2.79 -4.67
CA ILE A 13 1.35 1.68 -3.80
C ILE A 13 0.16 0.80 -3.49
N GLU A 14 0.30 -0.48 -3.82
CA GLU A 14 -0.69 -1.51 -3.47
C GLU A 14 -0.15 -2.42 -2.39
N THR A 15 -1.04 -2.74 -1.45
CA THR A 15 -0.70 -3.46 -0.22
C THR A 15 -1.68 -4.59 0.02
N ILE A 16 -1.18 -5.63 0.69
CA ILE A 16 -1.98 -6.71 1.27
C ILE A 16 -1.84 -6.68 2.79
N ARG A 17 -2.50 -7.58 3.50
CA ARG A 17 -2.29 -7.75 4.94
C ARG A 17 -0.85 -8.20 5.23
N GLY A 18 -0.25 -7.65 6.27
CA GLY A 18 1.12 -7.96 6.69
C GLY A 18 1.29 -9.38 7.17
N GLU A 19 0.26 -9.94 7.81
CA GLU A 19 0.15 -11.36 8.15
C GLU A 19 -1.12 -11.94 7.51
N GLU A 20 -1.12 -13.24 7.22
CA GLU A 20 -2.26 -13.90 6.57
C GLU A 20 -3.48 -13.89 7.49
N ARG A 21 -3.26 -14.18 8.79
CA ARG A 21 -4.29 -14.29 9.82
C ARG A 21 -4.01 -13.38 11.00
N TYR A 22 -5.07 -12.89 11.63
CA TYR A 22 -4.98 -12.02 12.80
C TYR A 22 -4.18 -12.64 13.95
N GLU A 23 -4.25 -13.96 14.11
CA GLU A 23 -3.56 -14.71 15.17
C GLU A 23 -2.04 -14.69 15.02
N GLN A 24 -1.54 -14.51 13.78
CA GLN A 24 -0.10 -14.45 13.47
C GLN A 24 0.50 -13.08 13.77
N LEU A 25 -0.32 -12.04 13.97
CA LEU A 25 0.17 -10.74 14.38
C LEU A 25 0.95 -10.84 15.70
N HIS A 26 2.07 -10.12 15.75
CA HIS A 26 2.77 -9.88 17.01
C HIS A 26 1.83 -9.22 18.03
N GLU A 27 1.92 -9.58 19.31
CA GLU A 27 1.00 -9.10 20.37
C GLU A 27 0.89 -7.57 20.43
N ARG A 28 2.01 -6.87 20.25
CA ARG A 28 2.03 -5.40 20.10
C ARG A 28 1.10 -4.90 18.98
N LEU A 29 1.13 -5.55 17.81
CA LEU A 29 0.28 -5.18 16.67
C LEU A 29 -1.17 -5.61 16.87
N LYS A 30 -1.44 -6.76 17.51
CA LYS A 30 -2.82 -7.15 17.89
C LYS A 30 -3.48 -6.09 18.75
N ALA A 31 -2.77 -5.55 19.74
CA ALA A 31 -3.30 -4.47 20.59
C ALA A 31 -3.59 -3.18 19.81
N GLN A 32 -2.73 -2.80 18.85
CA GLN A 32 -2.99 -1.65 17.98
C GLN A 32 -4.14 -1.92 17.01
N TRP A 33 -4.25 -3.14 16.49
CA TRP A 33 -5.35 -3.53 15.62
C TRP A 33 -6.67 -3.49 16.37
N ALA A 34 -6.75 -4.03 17.59
CA ALA A 34 -7.95 -4.00 18.41
C ALA A 34 -8.44 -2.56 18.63
N ARG A 35 -7.50 -1.63 18.91
CA ARG A 35 -7.78 -0.20 19.00
C ARG A 35 -8.26 0.40 17.67
N LYS A 36 -7.71 -0.02 16.53
CA LYS A 36 -8.19 0.43 15.21
C LYS A 36 -9.59 -0.12 14.93
N ALA A 37 -9.78 -1.42 15.13
CA ALA A 37 -11.00 -2.17 14.88
C ALA A 37 -12.18 -1.61 15.68
N SER A 38 -11.96 -1.10 16.91
CA SER A 38 -13.01 -0.44 17.69
C SER A 38 -13.64 0.78 16.99
N PHE A 39 -12.89 1.46 16.11
CA PHE A 39 -13.43 2.56 15.29
C PHE A 39 -14.06 2.10 13.98
N LEU A 40 -13.83 0.84 13.59
CA LEU A 40 -14.33 0.25 12.34
C LEU A 40 -15.64 -0.51 12.52
N LYS A 41 -15.95 -0.94 13.76
CA LYS A 41 -17.21 -1.59 14.14
C LYS A 41 -18.37 -0.62 13.93
N ARG A 42 -18.93 -0.64 12.72
CA ARG A 42 -20.15 0.11 12.34
C ARG A 42 -21.43 -0.71 12.56
N GLU A 43 -21.31 -2.03 12.59
CA GLU A 43 -22.40 -2.98 12.76
C GLU A 43 -22.03 -4.04 13.80
N GLU A 44 -23.02 -4.47 14.59
CA GLU A 44 -22.84 -5.55 15.58
C GLU A 44 -22.49 -6.86 14.87
N GLY A 45 -21.52 -7.61 15.41
CA GLY A 45 -21.21 -8.98 14.96
C GLY A 45 -19.84 -9.19 14.31
N HIS A 46 -19.09 -8.14 13.94
CA HIS A 46 -17.75 -8.31 13.39
C HIS A 46 -16.70 -8.47 14.50
N THR A 47 -15.91 -9.55 14.43
CA THR A 47 -14.75 -9.74 15.30
C THR A 47 -13.55 -8.92 14.81
N ASP A 48 -12.55 -8.76 15.66
CA ASP A 48 -11.30 -8.08 15.28
C ASP A 48 -10.59 -8.82 14.15
N ALA A 49 -10.69 -10.16 14.12
CA ALA A 49 -10.12 -11.01 13.07
C ALA A 49 -10.85 -10.82 11.73
N ASP A 50 -12.19 -10.71 11.72
CA ASP A 50 -12.96 -10.45 10.50
C ASP A 50 -12.57 -9.11 9.89
N LEU A 51 -12.52 -8.07 10.73
CA LEU A 51 -12.10 -6.73 10.31
C LEU A 51 -10.65 -6.72 9.83
N TYR A 52 -9.77 -7.50 10.47
CA TYR A 52 -8.37 -7.63 10.03
C TYR A 52 -8.32 -8.23 8.63
N HIS A 53 -9.02 -9.34 8.42
CA HIS A 53 -9.07 -10.02 7.14
C HIS A 53 -9.57 -9.10 6.02
N GLU A 54 -10.57 -8.27 6.28
CA GLU A 54 -11.14 -7.38 5.28
C GLU A 54 -10.33 -6.11 5.03
N ARG A 55 -9.76 -5.51 6.09
CA ARG A 55 -9.30 -4.10 6.05
C ARG A 55 -7.83 -3.89 6.35
N ALA A 56 -7.12 -4.87 6.90
CA ALA A 56 -5.76 -4.60 7.39
C ALA A 56 -4.79 -4.15 6.29
N GLY A 57 -4.96 -4.62 5.05
CA GLY A 57 -4.15 -4.16 3.92
C GLY A 57 -4.23 -2.66 3.69
N ILE A 58 -5.36 -2.01 3.99
CA ILE A 58 -5.55 -0.55 3.77
C ILE A 58 -4.69 0.31 4.71
N TYR A 59 -4.25 -0.26 5.83
CA TYR A 59 -3.54 0.49 6.87
C TYR A 59 -2.05 0.17 6.85
N ALA A 60 -1.22 1.19 6.63
CA ALA A 60 0.22 1.04 6.44
C ALA A 60 0.94 0.26 7.56
N GLU A 61 0.45 0.32 8.81
CA GLU A 61 1.04 -0.39 9.95
C GLU A 61 0.74 -1.90 9.95
N PHE A 62 -0.29 -2.32 9.22
CA PHE A 62 -0.78 -3.69 9.15
C PHE A 62 -0.74 -4.25 7.72
N GLY A 63 -0.24 -3.46 6.78
CA GLY A 63 -0.10 -3.80 5.39
C GLY A 63 1.32 -4.26 5.08
N LYS A 64 1.44 -4.97 3.97
CA LYS A 64 2.69 -5.34 3.31
C LYS A 64 2.61 -4.85 1.88
N VAL A 65 3.61 -4.09 1.44
CA VAL A 65 3.69 -3.62 0.06
C VAL A 65 3.98 -4.80 -0.85
N ILE A 66 3.19 -4.92 -1.92
CA ILE A 66 3.39 -5.95 -2.96
C ILE A 66 3.61 -5.36 -4.34
N VAL A 67 3.18 -4.11 -4.56
CA VAL A 67 3.40 -3.39 -5.82
C VAL A 67 3.71 -1.93 -5.54
N ILE A 68 4.72 -1.40 -6.22
CA ILE A 68 5.04 0.02 -6.26
C ILE A 68 5.07 0.44 -7.73
N ALA A 69 4.10 1.26 -8.16
CA ALA A 69 4.10 1.86 -9.48
C ALA A 69 4.73 3.26 -9.45
N LEU A 70 5.56 3.52 -10.44
CA LEU A 70 6.38 4.73 -10.58
C LEU A 70 6.13 5.35 -11.95
N GLY A 71 5.91 6.65 -11.99
CA GLY A 71 5.76 7.41 -13.22
C GLY A 71 6.59 8.69 -13.20
N LYS A 72 7.15 9.08 -14.34
CA LYS A 72 7.72 10.42 -14.49
C LYS A 72 7.55 10.93 -15.90
N TYR A 73 7.41 12.25 -16.04
CA TYR A 73 7.44 12.87 -17.36
C TYR A 73 8.85 12.83 -17.94
N THR A 74 8.92 12.54 -19.24
CA THR A 74 10.14 12.49 -20.04
C THR A 74 9.93 13.24 -21.34
N GLU A 75 11.01 13.55 -22.03
CA GLU A 75 10.97 14.13 -23.36
C GLU A 75 11.45 13.08 -24.36
N THR A 76 10.71 12.89 -25.45
CA THR A 76 11.10 11.96 -26.51
C THR A 76 12.21 12.57 -27.37
N GLU A 77 12.87 11.76 -28.20
CA GLU A 77 13.88 12.25 -29.16
C GLU A 77 13.35 13.33 -30.11
N LYS A 78 12.03 13.38 -30.32
CA LYS A 78 11.33 14.38 -31.14
C LYS A 78 10.90 15.63 -30.35
N GLY A 79 11.32 15.78 -29.10
CA GLY A 79 10.97 16.92 -28.24
C GLY A 79 9.54 16.89 -27.70
N GLN A 80 8.83 15.77 -27.81
CA GLN A 80 7.44 15.66 -27.36
C GLN A 80 7.36 15.17 -25.90
N PRO A 81 6.37 15.62 -25.11
CA PRO A 81 6.13 15.07 -23.78
C PRO A 81 5.80 13.57 -23.85
N GLY A 82 6.39 12.80 -22.94
CA GLY A 82 6.08 11.39 -22.73
C GLY A 82 5.94 11.08 -21.24
N LEU A 83 5.26 10.00 -20.91
CA LEU A 83 5.17 9.47 -19.56
C LEU A 83 5.88 8.12 -19.53
N LYS A 84 6.95 8.01 -18.74
CA LYS A 84 7.65 6.75 -18.54
C LYS A 84 7.16 6.13 -17.24
N THR A 85 6.67 4.90 -17.31
CA THR A 85 6.24 4.13 -16.15
C THR A 85 7.13 2.92 -15.91
N ARG A 86 7.25 2.56 -14.63
CA ARG A 86 7.85 1.33 -14.13
C ARG A 86 7.04 0.85 -12.94
N TYR A 87 7.12 -0.43 -12.64
CA TYR A 87 6.59 -0.95 -11.40
C TYR A 87 7.57 -1.98 -10.83
N LEU A 88 7.49 -2.15 -9.51
CA LEU A 88 8.15 -3.19 -8.74
C LEU A 88 7.03 -4.04 -8.17
N ALA A 89 7.08 -5.36 -8.36
CA ALA A 89 6.03 -6.26 -7.87
C ALA A 89 6.62 -7.61 -7.43
N GLY A 90 6.09 -8.18 -6.36
CA GLY A 90 6.56 -9.44 -5.80
C GLY A 90 6.12 -9.69 -4.36
N ASP A 91 6.23 -10.94 -3.94
CA ASP A 91 5.79 -11.39 -2.62
C ASP A 91 6.82 -11.14 -1.51
N ASP A 92 8.08 -10.86 -1.85
CA ASP A 92 9.11 -10.49 -0.88
C ASP A 92 9.28 -8.97 -0.89
N GLU A 93 8.60 -8.30 0.03
CA GLU A 93 8.60 -6.83 0.16
C GLU A 93 10.01 -6.25 0.25
N LYS A 94 10.98 -6.98 0.83
CA LYS A 94 12.38 -6.51 0.93
C LYS A 94 13.13 -6.57 -0.39
N LYS A 95 12.60 -7.27 -1.39
CA LYS A 95 13.17 -7.41 -2.74
C LYS A 95 12.43 -6.57 -3.79
N LEU A 96 11.38 -5.85 -3.40
CA LEU A 96 10.75 -4.82 -4.24
C LEU A 96 11.75 -3.68 -4.46
#